data_AF-A0A8C7G5W9-F1
#
_entry.id   AF-A0A8C7G5W9-F1
#
_cell.length_a   1.000
_cell.length_b   1.000
_cell.length_c   1.000
_cell.angle_alpha   90.00
_cell.angle_beta   90.00
_cell.angle_gamma   90.00
#
_symmetry.space_group_name_H-M   'P 1'
#
loop_
_entity.id
_entity.type
_entity.pdbx_description
1 polymer ?
#
loop_
_entity_poly.entity_id
_entity_poly.type
_entity_poly.pdbx_seq_one_letter_code
_entity_poly.pdbx_strand_id
1 'polypeptide(L)'
;MLGALPGTPKQLGSVQKRLQLNIRETDNPEEERRMACVTARKEDEKKRESHKQAMHKEKRRLAIRNAALQWEGVRACLEHPAQNGAKEEVSPEASPAHSPAQTNGLALEPSPDELLEAGGASLQSLSLSDSHLAELDGETLRLFGLGALEALERGWGVQTAGAVTVIAFRYIHFDAIVPTLPRIRVKFPNLSHLIFLETNVSRLPQLAALAQVRRLDQLTIHPKGNPVVSLSLWRSFLIYRLHHFNLHKINNLEVTMNDVISAERLFGTLGHIAATETPRCRLLVLLEESRKRQLQFLLEGRGRRAGLSPEELRDNGKLLGEGLSRALFNYPSRDCCSEGAMESSSERRAVMEQYIQAQVQRTSDTNLKGESLHKLWPSMFMEMVRDYVLEMRDRPTFRQACLNRLSTQGK
;
A
#
# COMPACT_ATOMS: atom_id res chain seq x y z
N MET A 1 -74.04 -8.28 94.87
CA MET A 1 -74.45 -8.32 93.46
C MET A 1 -73.60 -7.32 92.68
N LEU A 2 -72.95 -7.79 91.60
CA LEU A 2 -72.45 -7.11 90.38
C LEU A 2 -71.69 -5.77 90.55
N GLY A 3 -70.42 -5.56 90.17
CA GLY A 3 -69.58 -6.17 89.13
C GLY A 3 -69.62 -5.32 87.86
N ALA A 4 -68.57 -4.51 87.58
CA ALA A 4 -68.04 -4.19 86.23
C ALA A 4 -67.01 -3.02 86.25
N LEU A 5 -65.87 -3.24 85.59
CA LEU A 5 -64.78 -2.31 85.31
C LEU A 5 -65.18 -1.23 84.28
N PRO A 6 -64.63 0.00 84.33
CA PRO A 6 -64.75 0.95 83.22
C PRO A 6 -63.59 0.79 82.22
N GLY A 7 -63.87 0.18 81.07
CA GLY A 7 -63.00 0.24 79.89
C GLY A 7 -63.13 1.61 79.21
N THR A 8 -62.04 2.38 79.15
CA THR A 8 -62.02 3.73 78.58
C THR A 8 -62.08 3.76 77.04
N PRO A 9 -62.77 4.73 76.41
CA PRO A 9 -62.99 4.82 74.96
C PRO A 9 -61.77 5.25 74.11
N LYS A 10 -60.57 5.37 74.70
CA LYS A 10 -59.35 5.77 73.96
C LYS A 10 -58.69 4.62 73.17
N GLN A 11 -59.06 3.37 73.44
CA GLN A 11 -58.50 2.21 72.73
C GLN A 11 -59.09 2.04 71.33
N LEU A 12 -60.38 2.33 71.12
CA LEU A 12 -61.05 2.12 69.83
C LEU A 12 -60.50 3.01 68.69
N GLY A 13 -60.25 4.29 68.95
CA GLY A 13 -59.70 5.20 67.94
C GLY A 13 -58.25 4.89 67.56
N SER A 14 -57.49 4.29 68.48
CA SER A 14 -56.11 3.85 68.21
C SER A 14 -56.07 2.57 67.37
N VAL A 15 -57.05 1.68 67.55
CA VAL A 15 -57.22 0.45 66.76
C VAL A 15 -57.74 0.79 65.37
N GLN A 16 -58.66 1.75 65.24
CA GLN A 16 -59.18 2.19 63.94
C GLN A 16 -58.14 2.96 63.11
N LYS A 17 -57.27 3.76 63.75
CA LYS A 17 -56.09 4.34 63.09
C LYS A 17 -55.06 3.28 62.70
N ARG A 18 -54.82 2.27 63.54
CA ARG A 18 -53.92 1.14 63.21
C ARG A 18 -54.45 0.29 62.06
N LEU A 19 -55.76 0.06 62.01
CA LEU A 19 -56.43 -0.63 60.90
C LEU A 19 -56.41 0.20 59.62
N GLN A 20 -56.62 1.52 59.66
CA GLN A 20 -56.49 2.39 58.48
C GLN A 20 -55.04 2.52 57.97
N LEU A 21 -54.04 2.50 58.88
CA LEU A 21 -52.63 2.44 58.51
C LEU A 21 -52.28 1.08 57.89
N ASN A 22 -52.72 -0.02 58.50
CA ASN A 22 -52.53 -1.38 57.97
C ASN A 22 -53.21 -1.55 56.60
N ILE A 23 -54.41 -1.02 56.40
CA ILE A 23 -55.12 -1.11 55.12
C ILE A 23 -54.37 -0.32 54.03
N ARG A 24 -53.82 0.86 54.36
CA ARG A 24 -52.94 1.64 53.45
C ARG A 24 -51.59 0.97 53.18
N GLU A 25 -51.03 0.23 54.13
CA GLU A 25 -49.80 -0.57 53.94
C GLU A 25 -50.06 -1.86 53.14
N THR A 26 -51.30 -2.36 53.10
CA THR A 26 -51.69 -3.52 52.27
C THR A 26 -52.22 -3.17 50.87
N ASP A 27 -52.40 -1.89 50.57
CA ASP A 27 -52.99 -1.40 49.32
C ASP A 27 -51.98 -1.10 48.21
N ASN A 28 -50.79 -1.73 48.20
CA ASN A 28 -49.96 -1.64 46.99
C ASN A 28 -49.02 -2.76 46.55
N PRO A 29 -49.31 -4.06 46.83
CA PRO A 29 -48.55 -5.14 46.21
C PRO A 29 -48.73 -5.14 44.69
N GLU A 30 -49.81 -4.56 44.15
CA GLU A 30 -50.07 -4.52 42.72
C GLU A 30 -49.25 -3.46 41.98
N GLU A 31 -49.07 -2.26 42.52
CA GLU A 31 -48.18 -1.25 41.94
C GLU A 31 -46.70 -1.61 42.14
N GLU A 32 -46.33 -2.23 43.28
CA GLU A 32 -44.98 -2.79 43.46
C GLU A 32 -44.70 -3.92 42.45
N ARG A 33 -45.66 -4.81 42.19
CA ARG A 33 -45.55 -5.83 41.12
C ARG A 33 -45.47 -5.19 39.73
N ARG A 34 -46.22 -4.10 39.47
CA ARG A 34 -46.14 -3.34 38.21
C ARG A 34 -44.76 -2.69 38.06
N MET A 35 -44.24 -2.05 39.10
CA MET A 35 -42.89 -1.46 39.09
C MET A 35 -41.80 -2.51 38.91
N ALA A 36 -41.87 -3.65 39.61
CA ALA A 36 -40.95 -4.77 39.45
C ALA A 36 -40.99 -5.36 38.02
N CYS A 37 -42.18 -5.44 37.41
CA CYS A 37 -42.34 -5.86 36.02
C CYS A 37 -41.71 -4.86 35.03
N VAL A 38 -41.85 -3.55 35.27
CA VAL A 38 -41.23 -2.51 34.45
C VAL A 38 -39.71 -2.52 34.58
N THR A 39 -39.17 -2.69 35.79
CA THR A 39 -37.71 -2.77 36.00
C THR A 39 -37.13 -4.04 35.39
N ALA A 40 -37.83 -5.18 35.51
CA ALA A 40 -37.41 -6.43 34.87
C ALA A 40 -37.41 -6.31 33.33
N ARG A 41 -38.46 -5.73 32.74
CA ARG A 41 -38.51 -5.45 31.28
C ARG A 41 -37.39 -4.51 30.82
N LYS A 42 -37.09 -3.46 31.59
CA LYS A 42 -36.00 -2.51 31.30
C LYS A 42 -34.62 -3.18 31.42
N GLU A 43 -34.45 -4.07 32.39
CA GLU A 43 -33.23 -4.85 32.56
C GLU A 43 -33.04 -5.86 31.43
N ASP A 44 -34.09 -6.55 31.02
CA ASP A 44 -34.08 -7.48 29.88
C ASP A 44 -33.79 -6.76 28.56
N GLU A 45 -34.34 -5.56 28.36
CA GLU A 45 -34.02 -4.72 27.22
C GLU A 45 -32.56 -4.27 27.24
N LYS A 46 -32.04 -3.86 28.41
CA LYS A 46 -30.63 -3.51 28.58
C LYS A 46 -29.71 -4.72 28.31
N LYS A 47 -30.08 -5.91 28.78
CA LYS A 47 -29.37 -7.18 28.50
C LYS A 47 -29.38 -7.52 27.02
N ARG A 48 -30.53 -7.37 26.35
CA ARG A 48 -30.66 -7.59 24.90
C ARG A 48 -29.81 -6.62 24.09
N GLU A 49 -29.79 -5.34 24.47
CA GLU A 49 -28.98 -4.32 23.81
C GLU A 49 -27.47 -4.54 24.04
N SER A 50 -27.10 -4.88 25.28
CA SER A 50 -25.75 -5.33 25.63
C SER A 50 -25.30 -6.53 24.78
N HIS A 51 -26.18 -7.54 24.63
CA HIS A 51 -25.88 -8.73 23.84
C HIS A 51 -25.68 -8.40 22.36
N LYS A 52 -26.49 -7.50 21.78
CA LYS A 52 -26.31 -7.02 20.41
C LYS A 52 -24.98 -6.28 20.22
N GLN A 53 -24.62 -5.41 21.16
CA GLN A 53 -23.34 -4.70 21.12
C GLN A 53 -22.16 -5.67 21.22
N ALA A 54 -22.24 -6.67 22.10
CA ALA A 54 -21.23 -7.71 22.22
C ALA A 54 -21.08 -8.52 20.93
N MET A 55 -22.21 -8.95 20.33
CA MET A 55 -22.22 -9.64 19.03
C MET A 55 -21.61 -8.78 17.92
N HIS A 56 -21.91 -7.48 17.88
CA HIS A 56 -21.33 -6.59 16.87
C HIS A 56 -19.82 -6.39 17.07
N LYS A 57 -19.38 -6.22 18.33
CA LYS A 57 -17.96 -6.12 18.69
C LYS A 57 -17.19 -7.39 18.30
N GLU A 58 -17.80 -8.55 18.50
CA GLU A 58 -17.22 -9.83 18.11
C GLU A 58 -17.11 -9.99 16.60
N LYS A 59 -18.17 -9.64 15.86
CA LYS A 59 -18.14 -9.61 14.38
C LYS A 59 -17.05 -8.68 13.85
N ARG A 60 -16.89 -7.48 14.44
CA ARG A 60 -15.81 -6.54 14.13
C ARG A 60 -14.44 -7.18 14.35
N ARG A 61 -14.24 -7.81 15.52
CA ARG A 61 -12.98 -8.48 15.87
C ARG A 61 -12.62 -9.57 14.86
N LEU A 62 -13.59 -10.41 14.47
CA LEU A 62 -13.38 -11.48 13.51
C LEU A 62 -13.07 -10.95 12.10
N ALA A 63 -13.78 -9.92 11.63
CA ALA A 63 -13.52 -9.32 10.33
C ALA A 63 -12.09 -8.76 10.22
N ILE A 64 -11.62 -8.05 11.26
CA ILE A 64 -10.25 -7.53 11.32
C ILE A 64 -9.24 -8.68 11.35
N ARG A 65 -9.47 -9.72 12.16
CA ARG A 65 -8.60 -10.89 12.24
C ARG A 65 -8.50 -11.61 10.89
N ASN A 66 -9.62 -11.81 10.22
CA ASN A 66 -9.66 -12.48 8.93
C ASN A 66 -8.97 -11.65 7.84
N ALA A 67 -9.17 -10.31 7.84
CA ALA A 67 -8.43 -9.41 6.96
C ALA A 67 -6.91 -9.50 7.19
N ALA A 68 -6.47 -9.58 8.46
CA ALA A 68 -5.07 -9.76 8.81
C ALA A 68 -4.51 -11.09 8.29
N LEU A 69 -5.23 -12.20 8.51
CA LEU A 69 -4.83 -13.53 8.03
C LEU A 69 -4.73 -13.58 6.51
N GLN A 70 -5.67 -12.98 5.78
CA GLN A 70 -5.63 -12.90 4.33
C GLN A 70 -4.43 -12.08 3.84
N TRP A 71 -4.16 -10.95 4.50
CA TRP A 71 -3.00 -10.12 4.19
C TRP A 71 -1.67 -10.85 4.46
N GLU A 72 -1.57 -11.58 5.57
CA GLU A 72 -0.40 -12.41 5.89
C GLU A 72 -0.21 -13.55 4.88
N GLY A 73 -1.28 -14.23 4.47
CA GLY A 73 -1.24 -15.28 3.47
C GLY A 73 -0.71 -14.78 2.12
N VAL A 74 -1.15 -13.58 1.67
CA VAL A 74 -0.64 -12.97 0.44
C VAL A 74 0.81 -12.49 0.60
N ARG A 75 1.19 -11.96 1.77
CA ARG A 75 2.59 -11.60 2.08
C ARG A 75 3.51 -12.82 2.01
N ALA A 76 3.12 -13.94 2.61
CA ALA A 76 3.92 -15.17 2.62
C ALA A 76 4.16 -15.72 1.19
N CYS A 77 3.18 -15.60 0.29
CA CYS A 77 3.33 -15.96 -1.12
C CYS A 77 4.26 -15.03 -1.92
N LEU A 78 4.39 -13.76 -1.51
CA LEU A 78 5.28 -12.77 -2.14
C LEU A 78 6.73 -12.87 -1.66
N GLU A 79 6.97 -13.48 -0.49
CA GLU A 79 8.31 -13.63 0.12
C GLU A 79 9.04 -14.92 -0.30
N HIS A 80 8.36 -15.89 -0.92
CA HIS A 80 8.99 -17.09 -1.48
C HIS A 80 9.32 -16.92 -2.97
N PRO A 81 10.59 -17.09 -3.39
CA PRO A 81 10.90 -17.35 -4.79
C PRO A 81 10.26 -18.67 -5.19
N ALA A 82 9.56 -18.68 -6.32
CA ALA A 82 9.10 -19.90 -6.96
C ALA A 82 10.31 -20.78 -7.33
N GLN A 83 10.68 -21.72 -6.46
CA GLN A 83 11.49 -22.86 -6.85
C GLN A 83 10.58 -23.85 -7.56
N ASN A 84 10.53 -23.76 -8.90
CA ASN A 84 10.03 -24.84 -9.72
C ASN A 84 11.19 -25.70 -10.21
N GLY A 85 11.24 -26.94 -9.72
CA GLY A 85 11.47 -28.15 -10.51
C GLY A 85 12.90 -28.67 -10.66
N ALA A 86 13.20 -29.82 -10.05
CA ALA A 86 13.52 -31.05 -10.78
C ALA A 86 13.69 -32.26 -9.83
N LYS A 87 13.06 -33.36 -10.26
CA LYS A 87 13.10 -34.75 -9.79
C LYS A 87 14.43 -35.23 -9.20
N GLU A 88 14.34 -35.98 -8.10
CA GLU A 88 14.92 -37.32 -8.05
C GLU A 88 14.05 -38.22 -7.18
N GLU A 89 13.58 -39.31 -7.78
CA GLU A 89 12.90 -40.41 -7.10
C GLU A 89 13.91 -41.27 -6.36
N VAL A 90 13.66 -41.56 -5.08
CA VAL A 90 13.80 -42.91 -4.51
C VAL A 90 12.66 -43.09 -3.50
N SER A 91 11.98 -44.21 -3.63
CA SER A 91 10.71 -44.59 -3.02
C SER A 91 10.94 -45.50 -1.78
N PRO A 92 9.95 -46.18 -1.16
CA PRO A 92 9.43 -45.83 0.16
C PRO A 92 9.55 -46.97 1.20
N GLU A 93 9.44 -46.69 2.50
CA GLU A 93 9.01 -47.75 3.43
C GLU A 93 8.29 -47.24 4.69
N ALA A 94 7.22 -47.98 5.00
CA ALA A 94 6.49 -48.14 6.26
C ALA A 94 5.54 -47.02 6.74
N SER A 95 4.25 -47.38 6.68
CA SER A 95 3.06 -46.61 7.04
C SER A 95 2.69 -46.70 8.54
N PRO A 96 1.45 -46.39 8.95
CA PRO A 96 1.12 -45.37 9.95
C PRO A 96 0.83 -45.95 11.32
N ALA A 97 0.78 -45.13 12.38
CA ALA A 97 -0.34 -45.14 13.33
C ALA A 97 -0.16 -44.14 14.49
N HIS A 98 -1.33 -43.71 14.99
CA HIS A 98 -1.62 -43.20 16.33
C HIS A 98 -1.32 -41.71 16.64
N SER A 99 -2.40 -40.92 16.57
CA SER A 99 -2.72 -39.94 17.63
C SER A 99 -2.94 -40.66 18.96
N PRO A 100 -2.62 -40.04 20.11
CA PRO A 100 -3.69 -39.34 20.83
C PRO A 100 -3.29 -38.06 21.59
N ALA A 101 -4.31 -37.22 21.78
CA ALA A 101 -4.64 -36.41 22.96
C ALA A 101 -3.67 -35.35 23.52
N GLN A 102 -4.16 -34.11 23.44
CA GLN A 102 -4.35 -33.15 24.55
C GLN A 102 -3.19 -32.96 25.54
N THR A 103 -2.58 -31.77 25.52
CA THR A 103 -2.19 -31.10 26.76
C THR A 103 -2.06 -29.59 26.56
N ASN A 104 -2.62 -28.86 27.52
CA ASN A 104 -2.70 -27.41 27.59
C ASN A 104 -1.33 -26.73 27.57
N GLY A 105 -1.24 -25.60 26.87
CA GLY A 105 -0.11 -24.68 26.93
C GLY A 105 -0.55 -23.28 26.51
N LEU A 106 -1.15 -22.55 27.44
CA LEU A 106 -1.40 -21.11 27.34
C LEU A 106 -0.05 -20.39 27.34
N ALA A 107 0.35 -19.85 26.18
CA ALA A 107 1.33 -18.78 26.09
C ALA A 107 0.63 -17.60 25.39
N LEU A 108 0.05 -16.71 26.20
CA LEU A 108 -0.34 -15.38 25.77
C LEU A 108 0.95 -14.57 25.56
N GLU A 109 1.34 -14.40 24.30
CA GLU A 109 2.17 -13.27 23.89
C GLU A 109 1.24 -12.05 23.71
N PRO A 110 1.55 -10.88 24.31
CA PRO A 110 0.66 -9.74 24.31
C PRO A 110 0.68 -9.02 22.94
N SER A 111 -0.46 -9.01 22.26
CA SER A 111 -0.71 -8.19 21.07
C SER A 111 -0.73 -6.70 21.46
N PRO A 112 -0.04 -5.80 20.72
CA PRO A 112 -0.08 -4.37 20.98
C PRO A 112 -1.31 -3.75 20.33
N ASP A 113 -2.47 -3.88 20.98
CA ASP A 113 -3.73 -3.21 20.60
C ASP A 113 -3.98 -1.90 21.39
N GLU A 114 -3.00 -1.36 22.11
CA GLU A 114 -3.16 -0.14 22.93
C GLU A 114 -2.87 1.18 22.20
N LEU A 115 -3.19 1.28 20.92
CA LEU A 115 -3.25 2.58 20.26
C LEU A 115 -4.61 2.75 19.58
N LEU A 116 -5.46 3.54 20.26
CA LEU A 116 -6.76 4.08 19.82
C LEU A 116 -8.02 3.27 20.23
N GLU A 117 -8.15 2.95 21.51
CA GLU A 117 -9.49 2.84 22.13
C GLU A 117 -9.77 4.14 22.89
N ALA A 118 -10.17 5.17 22.14
CA ALA A 118 -10.92 6.29 22.69
C ALA A 118 -12.40 6.01 22.44
N GLY A 119 -13.11 5.63 23.50
CA GLY A 119 -14.52 5.25 23.43
C GLY A 119 -15.46 6.43 23.19
N GLY A 120 -16.68 6.11 22.73
CA GLY A 120 -17.86 6.96 22.91
C GLY A 120 -18.70 7.23 21.64
N ALA A 121 -19.72 6.39 21.43
CA ALA A 121 -21.02 6.78 20.88
C ALA A 121 -21.10 7.50 19.50
N SER A 122 -20.47 6.98 18.43
CA SER A 122 -20.98 7.11 17.04
C SER A 122 -20.14 6.30 16.02
N LEU A 123 -19.78 5.05 16.34
CA LEU A 123 -19.11 4.20 15.35
C LEU A 123 -20.11 3.74 14.29
N GLN A 124 -20.04 4.31 13.10
CA GLN A 124 -20.89 3.91 11.98
C GLN A 124 -20.17 2.88 11.13
N SER A 125 -20.57 1.61 11.27
CA SER A 125 -20.11 0.54 10.37
C SER A 125 -20.75 0.73 8.99
N LEU A 126 -19.93 0.92 7.95
CA LEU A 126 -20.36 1.22 6.58
C LEU A 126 -20.40 -0.02 5.70
N SER A 127 -19.42 -0.91 5.88
CA SER A 127 -19.39 -2.25 5.28
C SER A 127 -18.80 -3.21 6.29
N LEU A 128 -19.49 -4.30 6.59
CA LEU A 128 -19.01 -5.36 7.47
C LEU A 128 -19.23 -6.70 6.77
N SER A 129 -18.13 -7.37 6.47
CA SER A 129 -18.08 -8.70 5.90
C SER A 129 -17.19 -9.58 6.78
N ASP A 130 -17.15 -10.88 6.49
CA ASP A 130 -16.29 -11.81 7.20
C ASP A 130 -14.80 -11.54 6.95
N SER A 131 -14.43 -10.82 5.88
CA SER A 131 -13.05 -10.58 5.47
C SER A 131 -12.64 -9.10 5.29
N HIS A 132 -13.58 -8.16 5.44
CA HIS A 132 -13.28 -6.73 5.34
C HIS A 132 -14.22 -5.89 6.19
N LEU A 133 -13.75 -4.71 6.61
CA LEU A 133 -14.49 -3.77 7.43
C LEU A 133 -14.18 -2.34 6.99
N ALA A 134 -15.23 -1.54 6.79
CA ALA A 134 -15.12 -0.09 6.63
C ALA A 134 -15.97 0.57 7.72
N GLU A 135 -15.34 1.38 8.57
CA GLU A 135 -16.01 2.09 9.66
C GLU A 135 -15.66 3.57 9.62
N LEU A 136 -16.66 4.42 9.89
CA LEU A 136 -16.47 5.84 10.12
C LEU A 136 -16.54 6.09 11.63
N ASP A 137 -15.44 6.58 12.17
CA ASP A 137 -15.29 6.98 13.57
C ASP A 137 -15.08 8.49 13.64
N GLY A 138 -16.18 9.22 13.82
CA GLY A 138 -16.18 10.68 13.74
C GLY A 138 -15.68 11.17 12.38
N GLU A 139 -14.46 11.73 12.36
CA GLU A 139 -13.80 12.26 11.17
C GLU A 139 -12.80 11.28 10.52
N THR A 140 -12.62 10.10 11.13
CA THR A 140 -11.65 9.11 10.67
C THR A 140 -12.36 7.95 9.97
N LEU A 141 -12.08 7.77 8.69
CA LEU A 141 -12.49 6.59 7.93
C LEU A 141 -11.43 5.50 8.05
N ARG A 142 -11.78 4.38 8.68
CA ARG A 142 -10.88 3.22 8.83
C ARG A 142 -11.31 2.10 7.89
N LEU A 143 -10.36 1.62 7.10
CA LEU A 143 -10.54 0.59 6.10
C LEU A 143 -9.65 -0.61 6.45
N PHE A 144 -10.26 -1.77 6.59
CA PHE A 144 -9.60 -3.03 6.93
C PHE A 144 -9.87 -4.08 5.85
N GLY A 145 -8.81 -4.62 5.26
CA GLY A 145 -8.91 -5.63 4.21
C GLY A 145 -9.30 -5.07 2.84
N LEU A 146 -8.98 -5.82 1.78
CA LEU A 146 -9.06 -5.34 0.39
C LEU A 146 -10.46 -4.85 -0.01
N GLY A 147 -11.51 -5.58 0.40
CA GLY A 147 -12.90 -5.23 0.09
C GLY A 147 -13.38 -3.91 0.72
N ALA A 148 -12.68 -3.39 1.72
CA ALA A 148 -13.01 -2.08 2.29
C ALA A 148 -12.74 -0.92 1.32
N LEU A 149 -11.92 -1.13 0.27
CA LEU A 149 -11.70 -0.12 -0.78
C LEU A 149 -12.99 0.22 -1.54
N GLU A 150 -13.94 -0.71 -1.63
CA GLU A 150 -15.26 -0.45 -2.25
C GLU A 150 -16.03 0.65 -1.51
N ALA A 151 -15.78 0.83 -0.21
CA ALA A 151 -16.37 1.93 0.56
C ALA A 151 -15.87 3.30 0.06
N LEU A 152 -14.65 3.37 -0.48
CA LEU A 152 -14.15 4.57 -1.16
C LEU A 152 -14.83 4.78 -2.51
N GLU A 153 -15.38 3.74 -3.13
CA GLU A 153 -16.10 3.82 -4.41
C GLU A 153 -17.59 4.12 -4.25
N ARG A 154 -18.16 3.88 -3.07
CA ARG A 154 -19.55 4.21 -2.74
C ARG A 154 -19.86 5.71 -2.87
N GLY A 155 -21.14 6.03 -3.07
CA GLY A 155 -21.65 7.40 -3.00
C GLY A 155 -21.73 7.86 -1.54
N TRP A 156 -21.02 8.94 -1.21
CA TRP A 156 -21.05 9.57 0.11
C TRP A 156 -21.98 10.79 0.09
N GLY A 157 -22.71 11.01 1.18
CA GLY A 157 -23.46 12.26 1.36
C GLY A 157 -22.49 13.42 1.53
N VAL A 158 -22.83 14.60 1.00
CA VAL A 158 -21.94 15.79 1.01
C VAL A 158 -21.45 16.13 2.42
N GLN A 159 -22.32 16.01 3.43
CA GLN A 159 -21.99 16.32 4.81
C GLN A 159 -21.02 15.31 5.44
N THR A 160 -21.26 14.01 5.24
CA THR A 160 -20.37 12.96 5.77
C THR A 160 -19.02 12.97 5.06
N ALA A 161 -19.02 13.11 3.73
CA ALA A 161 -17.82 13.28 2.93
C ALA A 161 -16.97 14.49 3.35
N GLY A 162 -17.62 15.62 3.68
CA GLY A 162 -16.96 16.82 4.15
C GLY A 162 -16.40 16.72 5.58
N ALA A 163 -16.99 15.86 6.42
CA ALA A 163 -16.52 15.64 7.79
C ALA A 163 -15.29 14.73 7.87
N VAL A 164 -15.02 13.90 6.86
CA VAL A 164 -13.83 13.02 6.87
C VAL A 164 -12.57 13.85 6.64
N THR A 165 -11.70 13.88 7.65
CA THR A 165 -10.39 14.56 7.63
C THR A 165 -9.23 13.56 7.56
N VAL A 166 -9.46 12.32 8.03
CA VAL A 166 -8.43 11.27 8.13
C VAL A 166 -8.91 9.97 7.47
N ILE A 167 -8.06 9.33 6.66
CA ILE A 167 -8.30 7.98 6.14
C ILE A 167 -7.16 7.05 6.57
N ALA A 168 -7.51 5.93 7.19
CA ALA A 168 -6.58 4.91 7.65
C ALA A 168 -6.80 3.59 6.91
N PHE A 169 -5.74 3.08 6.30
CA PHE A 169 -5.70 1.78 5.64
C PHE A 169 -4.98 0.77 6.53
N ARG A 170 -5.59 -0.40 6.76
CA ARG A 170 -5.00 -1.50 7.51
C ARG A 170 -5.21 -2.84 6.80
N TYR A 171 -4.18 -3.68 6.71
CA TYR A 171 -4.24 -4.99 6.04
C TYR A 171 -4.63 -4.91 4.55
N ILE A 172 -4.17 -3.87 3.85
CA ILE A 172 -4.45 -3.65 2.42
C ILE A 172 -3.14 -3.39 1.71
N HIS A 173 -2.82 -4.15 0.66
CA HIS A 173 -1.61 -3.90 -0.13
C HIS A 173 -1.64 -2.52 -0.78
N PHE A 174 -0.53 -1.78 -0.65
CA PHE A 174 -0.41 -0.42 -1.17
C PHE A 174 -0.73 -0.33 -2.67
N ASP A 175 -0.31 -1.32 -3.45
CA ASP A 175 -0.56 -1.36 -4.90
C ASP A 175 -2.05 -1.39 -5.25
N ALA A 176 -2.89 -1.96 -4.39
CA ALA A 176 -4.35 -1.93 -4.56
C ALA A 176 -4.98 -0.59 -4.17
N ILE A 177 -4.30 0.19 -3.31
CA ILE A 177 -4.76 1.52 -2.89
C ILE A 177 -4.47 2.54 -3.98
N VAL A 178 -3.32 2.45 -4.65
CA VAL A 178 -2.85 3.44 -5.64
C VAL A 178 -3.91 3.86 -6.68
N PRO A 179 -4.67 2.95 -7.31
CA PRO A 179 -5.69 3.30 -8.31
C PRO A 179 -6.84 4.16 -7.75
N THR A 180 -7.11 4.06 -6.45
CA THR A 180 -8.17 4.83 -5.79
C THR A 180 -7.73 6.24 -5.40
N LEU A 181 -6.42 6.49 -5.24
CA LEU A 181 -5.85 7.75 -4.75
C LEU A 181 -6.32 9.01 -5.51
N PRO A 182 -6.39 9.05 -6.86
CA PRO A 182 -6.87 10.23 -7.58
C PRO A 182 -8.32 10.60 -7.25
N ARG A 183 -9.15 9.59 -6.95
CA ARG A 183 -10.59 9.77 -6.69
C ARG A 183 -10.86 10.19 -5.26
N ILE A 184 -9.98 9.81 -4.32
CA ILE A 184 -10.12 10.11 -2.89
C ILE A 184 -10.31 11.62 -2.66
N ARG A 185 -9.52 12.48 -3.29
CA ARG A 185 -9.63 13.93 -3.07
C ARG A 185 -10.93 14.54 -3.60
N VAL A 186 -11.50 13.97 -4.66
CA VAL A 186 -12.79 14.40 -5.20
C VAL A 186 -13.92 14.05 -4.22
N LYS A 187 -13.81 12.91 -3.55
CA LYS A 187 -14.80 12.44 -2.58
C LYS A 187 -14.66 13.08 -1.21
N PHE A 188 -13.44 13.32 -0.76
CA PHE A 188 -13.15 13.85 0.58
C PHE A 188 -12.36 15.16 0.44
N PRO A 189 -13.05 16.31 0.27
CA PRO A 189 -12.39 17.58 -0.04
C PRO A 189 -11.53 18.13 1.10
N ASN A 190 -11.86 17.76 2.35
CA ASN A 190 -11.22 18.21 3.58
C ASN A 190 -10.17 17.22 4.12
N LEU A 191 -9.82 16.20 3.33
CA LEU A 191 -8.80 15.23 3.72
C LEU A 191 -7.44 15.93 3.95
N SER A 192 -6.89 15.73 5.14
CA SER A 192 -5.60 16.31 5.56
C SER A 192 -4.58 15.24 5.96
N HIS A 193 -5.03 14.04 6.37
CA HIS A 193 -4.16 12.99 6.89
C HIS A 193 -4.46 11.62 6.28
N LEU A 194 -3.40 10.94 5.82
CA LEU A 194 -3.44 9.53 5.43
C LEU A 194 -2.60 8.68 6.38
N ILE A 195 -3.15 7.54 6.80
CA ILE A 195 -2.50 6.59 7.68
C ILE A 195 -2.41 5.23 6.98
N PHE A 196 -1.21 4.67 6.91
CA PHE A 196 -0.93 3.36 6.32
C PHE A 196 -0.39 2.42 7.39
N LEU A 197 -1.16 1.41 7.74
CA LEU A 197 -0.79 0.36 8.69
C LEU A 197 -0.74 -0.98 7.95
N GLU A 198 0.39 -1.68 8.01
CA GLU A 198 0.50 -3.01 7.41
C GLU A 198 0.03 -3.05 5.95
N THR A 199 0.57 -2.15 5.13
CA THR A 199 0.19 -2.02 3.71
C THR A 199 1.27 -2.54 2.75
N ASN A 200 2.35 -3.10 3.28
CA ASN A 200 3.46 -3.68 2.53
C ASN A 200 4.15 -2.70 1.56
N VAL A 201 4.31 -1.43 1.98
CA VAL A 201 5.15 -0.49 1.23
C VAL A 201 6.60 -0.90 1.39
N SER A 202 7.22 -1.41 0.33
CA SER A 202 8.57 -1.98 0.35
C SER A 202 9.58 -1.17 -0.43
N ARG A 203 9.14 -0.39 -1.44
CA ARG A 203 10.04 0.34 -2.35
C ARG A 203 9.84 1.85 -2.24
N LEU A 204 10.92 2.62 -2.30
CA LEU A 204 10.85 4.08 -2.28
C LEU A 204 9.94 4.67 -3.36
N PRO A 205 9.99 4.23 -4.63
CA PRO A 205 9.13 4.79 -5.67
C PRO A 205 7.65 4.64 -5.40
N GLN A 206 7.19 3.62 -4.64
CA GLN A 206 5.77 3.46 -4.27
C GLN A 206 5.24 4.71 -3.58
N LEU A 207 6.05 5.35 -2.73
CA LEU A 207 5.69 6.59 -2.05
C LEU A 207 5.39 7.74 -3.02
N ALA A 208 5.95 7.71 -4.24
CA ALA A 208 5.65 8.72 -5.25
C ALA A 208 4.19 8.68 -5.73
N ALA A 209 3.50 7.55 -5.58
CA ALA A 209 2.07 7.44 -5.91
C ALA A 209 1.22 8.40 -5.07
N LEU A 210 1.66 8.73 -3.86
CA LEU A 210 0.97 9.67 -2.97
C LEU A 210 0.89 11.09 -3.54
N ALA A 211 1.75 11.44 -4.51
CA ALA A 211 1.69 12.72 -5.22
C ALA A 211 0.35 12.94 -5.96
N GLN A 212 -0.42 11.88 -6.20
CA GLN A 212 -1.74 11.96 -6.82
C GLN A 212 -2.79 12.59 -5.86
N VAL A 213 -2.56 12.56 -4.54
CA VAL A 213 -3.47 13.09 -3.53
C VAL A 213 -3.14 14.54 -3.21
N ARG A 214 -3.78 15.50 -3.88
CA ARG A 214 -3.50 16.93 -3.68
C ARG A 214 -3.81 17.39 -2.25
N ARG A 215 -3.03 18.37 -1.75
CA ARG A 215 -3.24 19.13 -0.48
C ARG A 215 -3.32 18.24 0.77
N LEU A 216 -2.35 17.32 0.91
CA LEU A 216 -2.19 16.51 2.11
C LEU A 216 -1.26 17.24 3.09
N ASP A 217 -1.62 17.31 4.37
CA ASP A 217 -0.83 18.01 5.39
C ASP A 217 -0.02 17.05 6.25
N GLN A 218 -0.56 15.85 6.47
CA GLN A 218 0.01 14.84 7.36
C GLN A 218 0.03 13.47 6.70
N LEU A 219 1.09 12.70 6.99
CA LEU A 219 1.24 11.34 6.49
C LEU A 219 1.84 10.44 7.57
N THR A 220 1.20 9.32 7.85
CA THR A 220 1.70 8.33 8.80
C THR A 220 1.83 6.98 8.11
N ILE A 221 3.05 6.47 8.02
CA ILE A 221 3.40 5.13 7.54
C ILE A 221 3.95 4.36 8.73
N HIS A 222 3.16 3.41 9.23
CA HIS A 222 3.51 2.64 10.41
C HIS A 222 4.72 1.73 10.13
N PRO A 223 5.71 1.61 11.04
CA PRO A 223 6.92 0.80 10.81
C PRO A 223 6.61 -0.70 10.73
N LYS A 224 5.61 -1.19 11.49
CA LYS A 224 5.16 -2.59 11.38
C LYS A 224 4.38 -2.78 10.08
N GLY A 225 4.85 -3.74 9.27
CA GLY A 225 4.24 -4.13 8.00
C GLY A 225 4.54 -3.21 6.81
N ASN A 226 5.47 -2.25 6.94
CA ASN A 226 5.97 -1.42 5.84
C ASN A 226 7.50 -1.37 5.85
N PRO A 227 8.18 -2.26 5.08
CA PRO A 227 9.64 -2.31 5.03
C PRO A 227 10.31 -0.99 4.59
N VAL A 228 9.61 -0.10 3.87
CA VAL A 228 10.16 1.18 3.43
C VAL A 228 10.65 2.06 4.59
N VAL A 229 10.06 1.92 5.79
CA VAL A 229 10.42 2.72 6.97
C VAL A 229 11.78 2.32 7.55
N SER A 230 12.29 1.12 7.23
CA SER A 230 13.64 0.70 7.64
C SER A 230 14.75 1.26 6.76
N LEU A 231 14.42 1.81 5.58
CA LEU A 231 15.39 2.47 4.72
C LEU A 231 15.80 3.79 5.37
N SER A 232 17.05 4.25 5.23
CA SER A 232 17.47 5.54 5.79
C SER A 232 16.91 6.74 5.02
N LEU A 233 16.72 6.58 3.71
CA LEU A 233 16.41 7.68 2.79
C LEU A 233 14.91 7.92 2.57
N TRP A 234 14.02 7.10 3.14
CA TRP A 234 12.58 7.16 2.82
C TRP A 234 11.94 8.51 3.15
N ARG A 235 12.25 9.06 4.33
CA ARG A 235 11.70 10.34 4.78
C ARG A 235 12.19 11.47 3.88
N SER A 236 13.48 11.52 3.58
CA SER A 236 14.07 12.51 2.67
C SER A 236 13.48 12.39 1.26
N PHE A 237 13.30 11.16 0.75
CA PHE A 237 12.69 10.92 -0.56
C PHE A 237 11.24 11.43 -0.61
N LEU A 238 10.46 11.12 0.43
CA LEU A 238 9.07 11.55 0.55
C LEU A 238 8.95 13.08 0.58
N ILE A 239 9.80 13.75 1.37
CA ILE A 239 9.85 15.22 1.46
C ILE A 239 10.23 15.84 0.11
N TYR A 240 11.25 15.28 -0.57
CA TYR A 240 11.66 15.77 -1.88
C TYR A 240 10.55 15.60 -2.94
N ARG A 241 9.93 14.42 -2.99
CA ARG A 241 8.93 14.09 -4.02
C ARG A 241 7.60 14.80 -3.79
N LEU A 242 7.19 14.94 -2.54
CA LEU A 242 5.94 15.57 -2.11
C LEU A 242 6.12 17.03 -1.66
N HIS A 243 7.21 17.67 -2.07
CA HIS A 243 7.50 19.06 -1.71
C HIS A 243 6.34 20.03 -1.98
N HIS A 244 5.64 19.84 -3.10
CA HIS A 244 4.46 20.61 -3.48
C HIS A 244 3.26 20.51 -2.51
N PHE A 245 3.27 19.56 -1.57
CA PHE A 245 2.26 19.46 -0.51
C PHE A 245 2.62 20.25 0.75
N ASN A 246 3.90 20.62 0.93
CA ASN A 246 4.37 21.22 2.18
C ASN A 246 3.92 20.45 3.42
N LEU A 247 4.13 19.12 3.41
CA LEU A 247 3.76 18.23 4.52
C LEU A 247 4.27 18.80 5.84
N HIS A 248 3.38 18.99 6.80
CA HIS A 248 3.71 19.51 8.12
C HIS A 248 4.21 18.40 9.04
N LYS A 249 3.63 17.19 8.95
CA LYS A 249 3.98 16.06 9.82
C LYS A 249 4.10 14.76 9.04
N ILE A 250 5.21 14.05 9.26
CA ILE A 250 5.43 12.69 8.75
C ILE A 250 5.74 11.79 9.95
N ASN A 251 4.94 10.74 10.18
CA ASN A 251 5.04 9.85 11.35
C ASN A 251 5.07 10.60 12.70
N ASN A 252 4.20 11.59 12.86
CA ASN A 252 4.13 12.48 14.04
C ASN A 252 5.39 13.34 14.28
N LEU A 253 6.35 13.33 13.37
CA LEU A 253 7.51 14.21 13.39
C LEU A 253 7.29 15.37 12.43
N GLU A 254 7.46 16.58 12.94
CA GLU A 254 7.36 17.81 12.14
C GLU A 254 8.41 17.82 11.05
N VAL A 255 8.03 18.33 9.87
CA VAL A 255 8.96 18.50 8.74
C VAL A 255 9.58 19.87 8.87
N THR A 256 10.89 19.91 9.14
CA THR A 256 11.62 21.17 9.28
C THR A 256 12.17 21.63 7.94
N MET A 257 12.47 22.94 7.81
CA MET A 257 13.13 23.47 6.61
C MET A 257 14.53 22.84 6.40
N ASN A 258 15.21 22.42 7.47
CA ASN A 258 16.48 21.71 7.36
C ASN A 258 16.32 20.34 6.69
N ASP A 259 15.23 19.62 6.98
CA ASP A 259 14.91 18.36 6.33
C ASP A 259 14.65 18.55 4.83
N VAL A 260 13.95 19.64 4.46
CA VAL A 260 13.69 20.01 3.06
C VAL A 260 15.00 20.30 2.31
N ILE A 261 15.88 21.10 2.90
CA ILE A 261 17.20 21.43 2.33
C ILE A 261 18.05 20.16 2.17
N SER A 262 18.04 19.28 3.18
CA SER A 262 18.79 18.03 3.16
C SER A 262 18.26 17.06 2.10
N ALA A 263 16.94 16.97 1.96
CA ALA A 263 16.29 16.19 0.92
C ALA A 263 16.61 16.71 -0.49
N GLU A 264 16.64 18.04 -0.67
CA GLU A 264 17.02 18.68 -1.94
C GLU A 264 18.47 18.40 -2.31
N ARG A 265 19.39 18.41 -1.34
CA ARG A 265 20.80 18.08 -1.58
C ARG A 265 21.00 16.63 -2.03
N LEU A 266 20.19 15.70 -1.50
CA LEU A 266 20.31 14.28 -1.81
C LEU A 266 19.68 13.93 -3.17
N PHE A 267 18.48 14.44 -3.44
CA PHE A 267 17.71 14.02 -4.61
C PHE A 267 17.63 15.07 -5.73
N GLY A 268 17.98 16.33 -5.46
CA GLY A 268 17.94 17.41 -6.46
C GLY A 268 18.85 17.13 -7.64
N THR A 269 20.10 16.72 -7.39
CA THR A 269 21.05 16.34 -8.46
C THR A 269 20.54 15.12 -9.24
N LEU A 270 19.99 14.12 -8.55
CA LEU A 270 19.45 12.92 -9.19
C LEU A 270 18.24 13.27 -10.08
N GLY A 271 17.36 14.15 -9.62
CA GLY A 271 16.25 14.65 -10.41
C GLY A 271 16.69 15.46 -11.62
N HIS A 272 17.76 16.26 -11.49
CA HIS A 272 18.33 17.02 -12.61
C HIS A 272 18.89 16.08 -13.68
N ILE A 273 19.70 15.10 -13.28
CA ILE A 273 20.23 14.07 -14.19
C ILE A 273 19.09 13.30 -14.85
N ALA A 274 18.07 12.89 -14.08
CA ALA A 274 16.91 12.21 -14.64
C ALA A 274 16.21 13.06 -15.71
N ALA A 275 16.09 14.38 -15.50
CA ALA A 275 15.44 15.28 -16.46
C ALA A 275 16.26 15.53 -17.72
N THR A 276 17.59 15.54 -17.64
CA THR A 276 18.49 15.76 -18.80
C THR A 276 18.71 14.48 -19.60
N GLU A 277 18.87 13.34 -18.93
CA GLU A 277 19.19 12.05 -19.55
C GLU A 277 17.96 11.32 -20.08
N THR A 278 16.74 11.64 -19.59
CA THR A 278 15.53 10.96 -20.08
C THR A 278 15.12 11.51 -21.44
N PRO A 279 14.99 10.66 -22.48
CA PRO A 279 14.57 11.10 -23.81
C PRO A 279 13.23 11.83 -23.78
N ARG A 280 13.11 12.92 -24.54
CA ARG A 280 11.93 13.81 -24.54
C ARG A 280 10.60 13.11 -24.84
N CYS A 281 10.61 12.13 -25.74
CA CYS A 281 9.42 11.31 -26.04
C CYS A 281 8.95 10.51 -24.82
N ARG A 282 9.88 10.06 -23.97
CA ARG A 282 9.60 9.31 -22.74
C ARG A 282 9.19 10.24 -21.60
N LEU A 283 9.74 11.45 -21.53
CA LEU A 283 9.26 12.50 -20.62
C LEU A 283 7.76 12.79 -20.83
N LEU A 284 7.31 12.91 -22.08
CA LEU A 284 5.89 13.15 -22.39
C LEU A 284 4.94 12.01 -21.94
N VAL A 285 5.45 10.79 -21.78
CA VAL A 285 4.66 9.64 -21.29
C VAL A 285 4.63 9.58 -19.77
N LEU A 286 5.69 10.03 -19.10
CA LEU A 286 5.83 9.96 -17.64
C LEU A 286 5.13 11.10 -16.90
N LEU A 287 4.81 12.19 -17.59
CA LEU A 287 4.19 13.37 -17.02
C LEU A 287 2.66 13.26 -16.96
N GLU A 288 2.09 13.79 -15.87
CA GLU A 288 0.65 14.03 -15.76
C GLU A 288 0.14 14.90 -16.92
N GLU A 289 -1.11 14.71 -17.32
CA GLU A 289 -1.71 15.33 -18.51
C GLU A 289 -1.58 16.86 -18.57
N SER A 290 -1.65 17.54 -17.42
CA SER A 290 -1.44 18.99 -17.31
C SER A 290 -0.01 19.41 -17.68
N ARG A 291 0.98 18.68 -17.19
CA ARG A 291 2.41 18.91 -17.43
C ARG A 291 2.82 18.44 -18.82
N LYS A 292 2.20 17.38 -19.33
CA LYS A 292 2.35 16.92 -20.72
C LYS A 292 1.90 18.00 -21.70
N ARG A 293 0.73 18.62 -21.48
CA ARG A 293 0.24 19.74 -22.31
C ARG A 293 1.15 20.96 -22.24
N GLN A 294 1.67 21.30 -21.06
CA GLN A 294 2.64 22.41 -20.90
C GLN A 294 3.99 22.13 -21.58
N LEU A 295 4.54 20.92 -21.41
CA LEU A 295 5.77 20.51 -22.08
C LEU A 295 5.57 20.43 -23.59
N GLN A 296 4.44 19.89 -24.05
CA GLN A 296 4.07 19.85 -25.46
C GLN A 296 3.91 21.25 -26.04
N PHE A 297 3.28 22.20 -25.32
CA PHE A 297 3.20 23.60 -25.72
C PHE A 297 4.58 24.28 -25.83
N LEU A 298 5.47 24.01 -24.87
CA LEU A 298 6.86 24.49 -24.90
C LEU A 298 7.65 23.91 -26.08
N LEU A 299 7.45 22.62 -26.38
CA LEU A 299 8.11 21.89 -27.47
C LEU A 299 7.56 22.27 -28.85
N GLU A 300 6.26 22.54 -28.96
CA GLU A 300 5.58 22.81 -30.24
C GLU A 300 5.70 24.27 -30.68
N GLY A 301 6.10 25.21 -29.80
CA GLY A 301 6.37 26.60 -30.16
C GLY A 301 5.21 27.37 -30.81
N ARG A 302 4.01 26.78 -30.88
CA ARG A 302 2.80 27.38 -31.46
C ARG A 302 2.08 28.18 -30.40
N GLY A 303 2.67 29.33 -30.07
CA GLY A 303 2.10 30.22 -29.09
C GLY A 303 2.95 31.45 -28.83
N ARG A 304 3.51 32.07 -29.88
CA ARG A 304 3.95 33.47 -29.79
C ARG A 304 2.71 34.34 -29.57
N ARG A 305 2.22 34.41 -28.34
CA ARG A 305 1.61 35.66 -27.87
C ARG A 305 2.77 36.57 -27.50
N ALA A 306 2.94 37.64 -28.27
CA ALA A 306 3.87 38.70 -27.97
C ALA A 306 3.54 39.24 -26.57
N GLY A 307 4.49 39.16 -25.63
CA GLY A 307 4.32 39.78 -24.32
C GLY A 307 5.11 39.16 -23.16
N LEU A 308 5.54 37.89 -23.23
CA LEU A 308 6.33 37.30 -22.14
C LEU A 308 7.81 37.52 -22.37
N SER A 309 8.47 38.15 -21.39
CA SER A 309 9.90 38.48 -21.45
C SER A 309 10.77 37.22 -21.46
N PRO A 310 11.99 37.26 -22.03
CA PRO A 310 12.94 36.15 -21.99
C PRO A 310 13.27 35.69 -20.56
N GLU A 311 13.19 36.59 -19.57
CA GLU A 311 13.30 36.28 -18.13
C GLU A 311 12.16 35.37 -17.66
N GLU A 312 10.90 35.69 -17.99
CA GLU A 312 9.72 34.91 -17.56
C GLU A 312 9.67 33.52 -18.21
N LEU A 313 10.20 33.36 -19.42
CA LEU A 313 10.35 32.04 -20.07
C LEU A 313 11.44 31.19 -19.40
N ARG A 314 12.53 31.82 -18.93
CA ARG A 314 13.57 31.13 -18.13
C ARG A 314 13.05 30.71 -16.76
N ASP A 315 12.28 31.58 -16.10
CA ASP A 315 11.75 31.28 -14.76
C ASP A 315 10.61 30.25 -14.83
N ASN A 316 9.74 30.31 -15.85
CA ASN A 316 8.78 29.24 -16.11
C ASN A 316 9.48 27.92 -16.51
N GLY A 317 10.59 27.99 -17.25
CA GLY A 317 11.41 26.82 -17.59
C GLY A 317 12.09 26.19 -16.38
N LYS A 318 12.54 26.99 -15.41
CA LYS A 318 13.12 26.53 -14.14
C LYS A 318 12.07 25.89 -13.23
N LEU A 319 10.93 26.56 -13.03
CA LEU A 319 9.81 26.01 -12.23
C LEU A 319 9.24 24.73 -12.85
N LEU A 320 9.15 24.68 -14.19
CA LEU A 320 8.76 23.47 -14.91
C LEU A 320 9.84 22.39 -14.78
N GLY A 321 11.13 22.74 -14.86
CA GLY A 321 12.27 21.83 -14.70
C GLY A 321 12.38 21.21 -13.31
N GLU A 322 12.15 21.99 -12.25
CA GLU A 322 12.12 21.53 -10.84
C GLU A 322 10.87 20.68 -10.55
N GLY A 323 9.74 21.01 -11.19
CA GLY A 323 8.55 20.16 -11.15
C GLY A 323 8.70 18.85 -11.93
N LEU A 324 9.42 18.89 -13.06
CA LEU A 324 9.73 17.74 -13.92
C LEU A 324 10.72 16.79 -13.23
N SER A 325 11.81 17.31 -12.69
CA SER A 325 12.86 16.52 -12.03
C SER A 325 12.29 15.68 -10.89
N ARG A 326 11.38 16.26 -10.10
CA ARG A 326 10.64 15.57 -9.05
C ARG A 326 9.61 14.58 -9.60
N ALA A 327 8.92 14.93 -10.70
CA ALA A 327 7.89 14.09 -11.31
C ALA A 327 8.42 12.79 -11.92
N LEU A 328 9.70 12.76 -12.31
CA LEU A 328 10.32 11.60 -12.95
C LEU A 328 10.48 10.41 -12.01
N PHE A 329 10.55 10.65 -10.71
CA PHE A 329 10.35 9.61 -9.71
C PHE A 329 8.86 9.30 -9.64
N ASN A 330 8.33 8.56 -10.62
CA ASN A 330 6.92 8.15 -10.63
C ASN A 330 6.77 6.67 -10.24
N TYR A 331 5.66 6.37 -9.59
CA TYR A 331 5.23 4.98 -9.42
C TYR A 331 4.25 4.66 -10.56
N PRO A 332 4.57 3.73 -11.46
CA PRO A 332 3.58 3.27 -12.41
C PRO A 332 2.46 2.57 -11.62
N SER A 333 1.33 3.26 -11.45
CA SER A 333 0.08 2.59 -11.12
C SER A 333 -0.19 1.61 -12.25
N ARG A 334 -0.49 0.37 -11.90
CA ARG A 334 -0.74 -0.72 -12.86
C ARG A 334 -1.91 -0.43 -13.82
N ASP A 335 -2.69 0.62 -13.53
CA ASP A 335 -4.01 0.87 -14.15
C ASP A 335 -4.13 2.18 -14.96
N CYS A 336 -3.04 2.84 -15.38
CA CYS A 336 -3.14 3.99 -16.28
C CYS A 336 -3.29 3.61 -17.78
N CYS A 337 -3.52 2.35 -18.11
CA CYS A 337 -3.89 1.96 -19.46
C CYS A 337 -5.12 1.06 -19.39
N SER A 338 -6.09 1.37 -20.24
CA SER A 338 -7.30 0.60 -20.56
C SER A 338 -7.06 -0.92 -20.53
N GLU A 339 -8.09 -1.71 -20.23
CA GLU A 339 -8.12 -3.15 -19.93
C GLU A 339 -7.19 -4.10 -20.75
N GLY A 340 -6.63 -3.68 -21.88
CA GLY A 340 -5.53 -4.38 -22.56
C GLY A 340 -4.13 -4.26 -21.91
N ALA A 341 -3.97 -3.56 -20.79
CA ALA A 341 -2.66 -3.31 -20.16
C ALA A 341 -2.14 -4.44 -19.28
N MET A 342 -3.02 -5.27 -18.72
CA MET A 342 -2.64 -6.37 -17.82
C MET A 342 -2.03 -7.55 -18.59
N GLU A 343 -2.56 -7.87 -19.77
CA GLU A 343 -1.92 -8.76 -20.75
C GLU A 343 -0.62 -8.14 -21.27
N SER A 344 -0.66 -6.88 -21.71
CA SER A 344 0.53 -6.18 -22.22
C SER A 344 1.69 -6.10 -21.20
N SER A 345 1.44 -5.97 -19.89
CA SER A 345 2.50 -5.93 -18.88
C SER A 345 3.10 -7.30 -18.60
N SER A 346 2.29 -8.36 -18.62
CA SER A 346 2.76 -9.74 -18.47
C SER A 346 3.54 -10.18 -19.70
N GLU A 347 3.01 -9.89 -20.89
CA GLU A 347 3.65 -10.11 -22.17
C GLU A 347 4.95 -9.31 -22.32
N ARG A 348 4.96 -8.02 -21.93
CA ARG A 348 6.20 -7.22 -21.92
C ARG A 348 7.25 -7.78 -20.97
N ARG A 349 6.85 -8.32 -19.81
CA ARG A 349 7.78 -8.98 -18.89
C ARG A 349 8.35 -10.26 -19.51
N ALA A 350 7.50 -11.09 -20.09
CA ALA A 350 7.92 -12.32 -20.77
C ALA A 350 8.85 -12.04 -21.97
N VAL A 351 8.54 -11.03 -22.78
CA VAL A 351 9.38 -10.59 -23.91
C VAL A 351 10.72 -10.03 -23.42
N MET A 352 10.73 -9.26 -22.33
CA MET A 352 11.96 -8.74 -21.74
C MET A 352 12.83 -9.86 -21.16
N GLU A 353 12.23 -10.82 -20.47
CA GLU A 353 12.93 -12.01 -19.94
C GLU A 353 13.54 -12.83 -21.08
N GLN A 354 12.78 -13.09 -22.15
CA GLN A 354 13.26 -13.80 -23.33
C GLN A 354 14.39 -13.04 -24.04
N TYR A 355 14.30 -11.72 -24.14
CA TYR A 355 15.36 -10.89 -24.73
C TYR A 355 16.65 -10.90 -23.90
N ILE A 356 16.53 -10.76 -22.57
CA ILE A 356 17.69 -10.85 -21.67
C ILE A 356 18.32 -12.23 -21.77
N GLN A 357 17.52 -13.30 -21.75
CA GLN A 357 18.01 -14.66 -21.86
C GLN A 357 18.73 -14.90 -23.19
N ALA A 358 18.18 -14.39 -24.30
CA ALA A 358 18.83 -14.47 -25.62
C ALA A 358 20.14 -13.67 -25.68
N GLN A 359 20.23 -12.53 -24.99
CA GLN A 359 21.45 -11.73 -24.91
C GLN A 359 22.52 -12.45 -24.09
N VAL A 360 22.14 -13.01 -22.93
CA VAL A 360 23.04 -13.82 -22.08
C VAL A 360 23.55 -15.02 -22.87
N GLN A 361 22.68 -15.73 -23.60
CA GLN A 361 23.08 -16.85 -24.44
C GLN A 361 24.08 -16.43 -25.51
N ARG A 362 23.82 -15.34 -26.24
CA ARG A 362 24.76 -14.82 -27.26
C ARG A 362 26.12 -14.44 -26.67
N THR A 363 26.13 -13.81 -25.50
CA THR A 363 27.38 -13.48 -24.81
C THR A 363 28.13 -14.75 -24.37
N SER A 364 27.41 -15.74 -23.84
CA SER A 364 27.98 -17.05 -23.47
C SER A 364 28.58 -17.78 -24.67
N ASP A 365 27.84 -17.86 -25.78
CA ASP A 365 28.30 -18.53 -27.01
C ASP A 365 29.52 -17.81 -27.61
N THR A 366 29.54 -16.48 -27.56
CA THR A 366 30.68 -15.67 -28.04
C THR A 366 31.91 -15.91 -27.16
N ASN A 367 31.72 -16.01 -25.85
CA ASN A 367 32.80 -16.33 -24.92
C ASN A 367 33.36 -17.74 -25.19
N LEU A 368 32.49 -18.75 -25.32
CA LEU A 368 32.90 -20.13 -25.62
C LEU A 368 33.66 -20.24 -26.96
N LYS A 369 33.21 -19.52 -27.99
CA LYS A 369 33.92 -19.42 -29.28
C LYS A 369 35.27 -18.74 -29.12
N GLY A 370 35.36 -17.68 -28.32
CA GLY A 370 36.60 -16.99 -27.98
C GLY A 370 37.60 -17.91 -27.28
N GLU A 371 37.16 -18.66 -26.27
CA GLU A 371 38.01 -19.64 -25.58
C GLU A 371 38.48 -20.77 -26.51
N SER A 372 37.59 -21.27 -27.37
CA SER A 372 37.93 -22.30 -28.35
C SER A 372 38.93 -21.79 -29.39
N LEU A 373 38.75 -20.56 -29.88
CA LEU A 373 39.69 -19.90 -30.77
C LEU A 373 41.04 -19.70 -30.07
N HIS A 374 41.06 -19.28 -28.82
CA HIS A 374 42.32 -19.10 -28.08
C HIS A 374 43.11 -20.41 -27.93
N LYS A 375 42.42 -21.55 -27.84
CA LYS A 375 43.06 -22.89 -27.84
C LYS A 375 43.60 -23.28 -29.22
N LEU A 376 42.89 -22.95 -30.30
CA LEU A 376 43.23 -23.30 -31.68
C LEU A 376 44.17 -22.30 -32.37
N TRP A 377 44.25 -21.06 -31.86
CA TRP A 377 45.01 -19.97 -32.47
C TRP A 377 46.51 -20.29 -32.63
N PRO A 378 47.21 -20.87 -31.63
CA PRO A 378 48.62 -21.19 -31.78
C PRO A 378 48.89 -22.20 -32.91
N SER A 379 48.04 -23.23 -33.05
CA SER A 379 48.19 -24.19 -34.14
C SER A 379 47.88 -23.56 -35.48
N MET A 380 46.76 -22.84 -35.61
CA MET A 380 46.41 -22.16 -36.86
C MET A 380 47.49 -21.18 -37.31
N PHE A 381 48.05 -20.40 -36.38
CA PHE A 381 49.15 -19.48 -36.67
C PHE A 381 50.41 -20.21 -37.12
N MET A 382 50.79 -21.31 -36.45
CA MET A 382 51.93 -22.12 -36.88
C MET A 382 51.72 -22.71 -38.28
N GLU A 383 50.52 -23.18 -38.60
CA GLU A 383 50.20 -23.68 -39.94
C GLU A 383 50.28 -22.58 -41.00
N MET A 384 49.70 -21.40 -40.73
CA MET A 384 49.80 -20.26 -41.63
C MET A 384 51.26 -19.87 -41.90
N VAL A 385 52.10 -19.79 -40.85
CA VAL A 385 53.52 -19.44 -41.01
C VAL A 385 54.26 -20.55 -41.76
N ARG A 386 54.02 -21.82 -41.43
CA ARG A 386 54.61 -22.97 -42.12
C ARG A 386 54.26 -22.95 -43.60
N ASP A 387 52.99 -22.77 -43.93
CA ASP A 387 52.51 -22.79 -45.31
C ASP A 387 53.09 -21.60 -46.09
N TYR A 388 53.19 -20.41 -45.48
CA TYR A 388 53.84 -19.25 -46.09
C TYR A 388 55.34 -19.45 -46.32
N VAL A 389 56.03 -20.07 -45.37
CA VAL A 389 57.47 -20.41 -45.50
C VAL A 389 57.68 -21.46 -46.59
N LEU A 390 56.78 -22.44 -46.70
CA LEU A 390 56.80 -23.45 -47.77
C LEU A 390 56.54 -22.82 -49.14
N GLU A 391 55.59 -21.90 -49.25
CA GLU A 391 55.34 -21.12 -50.48
C GLU A 391 56.57 -20.28 -50.88
N MET A 392 57.25 -19.65 -49.92
CA MET A 392 58.45 -18.86 -50.18
C MET A 392 59.71 -19.68 -50.51
N ARG A 393 59.67 -21.01 -50.33
CA ARG A 393 60.78 -21.90 -50.69
C ARG A 393 61.07 -21.84 -52.20
N ASP A 394 60.04 -21.70 -53.03
CA ASP A 394 60.16 -21.56 -54.48
C ASP A 394 59.95 -20.11 -54.92
N ARG A 395 61.01 -19.30 -54.78
CA ARG A 395 61.02 -17.86 -55.05
C ARG A 395 60.44 -17.42 -56.41
N PRO A 396 60.74 -18.05 -57.55
CA PRO A 396 60.19 -17.62 -58.84
C PRO A 396 58.68 -17.86 -58.93
N THR A 397 58.19 -19.00 -58.46
CA THR A 397 56.78 -19.39 -58.50
C THR A 397 55.94 -18.53 -57.55
N PHE A 398 56.49 -18.23 -56.36
CA PHE A 398 55.88 -17.31 -55.40
C PHE A 398 55.73 -15.89 -55.96
N ARG A 399 56.77 -15.35 -56.63
CA ARG A 399 56.69 -14.02 -57.28
C ARG A 399 55.60 -13.97 -58.35
N GLN A 400 55.49 -15.00 -59.18
CA GLN A 400 54.45 -15.09 -60.21
C GLN A 400 53.05 -15.15 -59.58
N ALA A 401 52.87 -15.92 -58.50
CA ALA A 401 51.62 -16.03 -57.78
C ALA A 401 51.21 -14.71 -57.09
N CYS A 402 52.15 -13.99 -56.47
CA CYS A 402 51.89 -12.66 -55.90
C CYS A 402 51.48 -11.64 -56.96
N LEU A 403 52.16 -11.62 -58.11
CA LEU A 403 51.81 -10.74 -59.24
C LEU A 403 50.41 -11.04 -59.79
N ASN A 404 50.04 -12.32 -59.87
CA ASN A 404 48.70 -12.75 -60.28
C ASN A 404 47.61 -12.37 -59.24
N ARG A 405 47.90 -12.43 -57.94
CA ARG A 405 46.98 -11.98 -56.87
C ARG A 405 46.77 -10.47 -56.90
N LEU A 406 47.82 -9.71 -57.19
CA LEU A 406 47.72 -8.25 -57.34
C LEU A 406 46.95 -7.84 -58.61
N SER A 407 47.07 -8.59 -59.71
CA SER A 407 46.31 -8.30 -60.95
C SER A 407 44.83 -8.68 -60.86
N THR A 408 44.48 -9.62 -60.00
CA THR A 408 43.10 -10.08 -59.79
C THR A 408 42.33 -9.26 -58.76
N GLN A 409 42.99 -8.59 -57.81
CA GLN A 409 42.35 -7.64 -56.88
C GLN A 409 42.09 -6.25 -57.47
N GLY A 410 42.63 -5.96 -58.67
CA GLY A 410 42.45 -4.69 -59.39
C GLY A 410 41.29 -4.67 -60.39
N LYS A 411 40.45 -5.71 -60.41
CA LYS A 411 39.17 -5.78 -61.12
C LYS A 411 38.06 -6.00 -60.11
#